data_AF-A0A929XWN6-F1
#
_entry.id   AF-A0A929XWN6-F1
#
_cell.length_a   1.000
_cell.length_b   1.000
_cell.length_c   1.000
_cell.angle_alpha   90.00
_cell.angle_beta   90.00
_cell.angle_gamma   90.00
#
_symmetry.space_group_name_H-M   'P 1'
#
loop_
_entity.id
_entity.type
_entity.pdbx_description
1 polymer ?
#
loop_
_entity_poly.entity_id
_entity_poly.type
_entity_poly.pdbx_seq_one_letter_code
_entity_poly.pdbx_strand_id
1 'polypeptide(L)'
;YNDTLQGKAKYLGIIMGATPQTLEDKRRGIYSYEALRSRLAEGKFSRPGMRDLLSPVIRLDPLTPEEMLVLCGKLADIHAGLYDYAKTLTDKDLGDFIKLEYSRIGASENITPREVIRDFIELLDLLYQNPKLSINELLNSEGFDFAKPDNVDENFVEFTL
;
A
#
# COMPACT_ATOMS: atom_id res chain seq x y z
N TYR A 1 14.90 3.76 -30.47
CA TYR A 1 13.81 2.79 -30.19
C TYR A 1 14.32 1.35 -29.96
N ASN A 2 15.63 1.04 -30.06
CA ASN A 2 16.13 -0.35 -30.04
C ASN A 2 17.33 -0.56 -29.07
N ASP A 3 17.46 0.28 -28.04
CA ASP A 3 18.60 0.15 -27.11
C ASP A 3 18.40 -0.99 -26.08
N THR A 4 17.14 -1.35 -25.79
CA THR A 4 16.78 -2.48 -24.93
C THR A 4 16.98 -3.83 -25.64
N LEU A 5 16.63 -3.91 -26.92
CA LEU A 5 16.76 -5.11 -27.77
C LEU A 5 18.22 -5.39 -28.19
N GLN A 6 19.09 -4.37 -28.25
CA GLN A 6 20.52 -4.53 -28.54
C GLN A 6 21.42 -4.66 -27.29
N GLY A 7 20.84 -4.73 -26.09
CA GLY A 7 21.60 -4.89 -24.84
C GLY A 7 22.49 -3.69 -24.48
N LYS A 8 22.24 -2.51 -25.05
CA LYS A 8 23.01 -1.27 -24.83
C LYS A 8 22.43 -0.37 -23.73
N ALA A 9 21.23 -0.69 -23.25
CA ALA A 9 20.59 0.05 -22.16
C ALA A 9 21.40 -0.08 -20.87
N LYS A 10 22.08 1.01 -20.48
CA LYS A 10 22.76 1.15 -19.19
C LYS A 10 21.79 1.76 -18.18
N TYR A 11 21.97 1.43 -16.90
CA TYR A 11 21.18 1.96 -15.78
C TYR A 11 19.69 1.57 -15.77
N LEU A 12 19.32 0.46 -16.42
CA LEU A 12 17.97 -0.10 -16.33
C LEU A 12 17.81 -0.91 -15.03
N GLY A 13 16.85 -0.52 -14.20
CA GLY A 13 16.37 -1.30 -13.06
C GLY A 13 14.92 -1.72 -13.26
N ILE A 14 14.58 -2.94 -12.85
CA ILE A 14 13.21 -3.47 -12.88
C ILE A 14 12.85 -3.88 -11.45
N ILE A 15 11.72 -3.37 -10.94
CA ILE A 15 11.14 -3.77 -9.66
C ILE A 15 9.82 -4.46 -9.96
N MET A 16 9.62 -5.66 -9.43
CA MET A 16 8.41 -6.46 -9.60
C MET A 16 7.78 -6.72 -8.24
N GLY A 17 6.49 -6.40 -8.11
CA GLY A 17 5.67 -6.81 -6.97
C GLY A 17 4.95 -8.11 -7.30
N ALA A 18 4.93 -9.05 -6.35
CA ALA A 18 4.26 -10.34 -6.50
C ALA A 18 3.77 -10.85 -5.15
N THR A 19 2.76 -11.72 -5.15
CA THR A 19 2.35 -12.40 -3.92
C THR A 19 3.41 -13.45 -3.52
N PRO A 20 3.49 -13.83 -2.22
CA PRO A 20 4.37 -14.92 -1.80
C PRO A 20 4.15 -16.20 -2.60
N GLN A 21 2.90 -16.51 -2.96
CA GLN A 21 2.54 -17.69 -3.75
C GLN A 21 3.13 -17.62 -5.17
N THR A 22 3.07 -16.47 -5.84
CA THR A 22 3.67 -16.28 -7.18
C THR A 22 5.17 -16.52 -7.16
N LEU A 23 5.86 -16.18 -6.07
CA LEU A 23 7.30 -16.40 -5.92
C LEU A 23 7.62 -17.85 -5.53
N GLU A 24 7.01 -18.34 -4.45
CA GLU A 24 7.47 -19.54 -3.72
C GLU A 24 6.90 -20.86 -4.21
N ASP A 25 5.78 -20.84 -4.95
CA ASP A 25 5.17 -22.06 -5.47
C ASP A 25 6.16 -22.79 -6.40
N LYS A 26 6.57 -24.00 -5.99
CA LYS A 26 7.55 -24.81 -6.71
C LYS A 26 7.00 -25.46 -7.99
N ARG A 27 5.70 -25.37 -8.24
CA ARG A 27 5.03 -25.94 -9.42
C ARG A 27 4.55 -24.85 -10.38
N ARG A 28 3.94 -23.78 -9.87
CA ARG A 28 3.34 -22.70 -10.68
C ARG A 28 4.03 -21.34 -10.51
N GLY A 29 4.84 -21.16 -9.47
CA GLY A 29 5.52 -19.91 -9.16
C GLY A 29 6.93 -19.82 -9.77
N ILE A 30 7.61 -18.71 -9.52
CA ILE A 30 8.97 -18.44 -10.04
C ILE A 30 9.97 -19.51 -9.55
N TYR A 31 9.74 -20.05 -8.35
CA TYR A 31 10.57 -21.11 -7.77
C TYR A 31 10.43 -22.47 -8.46
N SER A 32 9.50 -22.63 -9.40
CA SER A 32 9.46 -23.81 -10.29
C SER A 32 10.69 -23.91 -11.20
N TYR A 33 11.37 -22.80 -11.47
CA TYR A 33 12.61 -22.78 -12.23
C TYR A 33 13.82 -22.65 -11.30
N GLU A 34 14.62 -23.71 -11.18
CA GLU A 34 15.66 -23.85 -10.15
C GLU A 34 16.75 -22.76 -10.23
N ALA A 35 17.10 -22.27 -11.43
CA ALA A 35 18.11 -21.20 -11.56
C ALA A 35 17.60 -19.83 -11.08
N LEU A 36 16.28 -19.58 -11.14
CA LEU A 36 15.70 -18.39 -10.51
C LEU A 36 15.52 -18.62 -9.01
N ARG A 37 15.05 -19.81 -8.62
CA ARG A 37 14.92 -20.19 -7.20
C ARG A 37 16.23 -20.01 -6.44
N SER A 38 17.34 -20.53 -6.96
CA SER A 38 18.66 -20.44 -6.31
C SER A 38 19.19 -19.01 -6.17
N ARG A 39 18.73 -18.07 -7.02
CA ARG A 39 19.08 -16.65 -6.93
C ARG A 39 18.17 -15.85 -6.01
N LEU A 40 16.89 -16.22 -5.93
CA LEU A 40 15.85 -15.47 -5.22
C LEU A 40 15.55 -16.03 -3.83
N ALA A 41 15.93 -17.28 -3.56
CA ALA A 41 15.75 -17.89 -2.25
C ALA A 41 16.54 -17.14 -1.18
N GLU A 42 15.93 -17.01 -0.02
CA GLU A 42 16.56 -16.35 1.12
C GLU A 42 17.82 -17.10 1.57
N GLY A 43 18.82 -16.31 1.99
CA GLY A 43 20.01 -16.84 2.63
C GLY A 43 19.66 -17.55 3.95
N LYS A 44 20.48 -18.55 4.31
CA LYS A 44 20.33 -19.35 5.54
C LYS A 44 20.35 -18.53 6.85
N PHE A 45 20.72 -17.25 6.77
CA PHE A 45 20.85 -16.34 7.90
C PHE A 45 19.72 -15.31 8.00
N SER A 46 18.74 -15.35 7.08
CA SER A 46 17.51 -14.56 7.20
C SER A 46 16.79 -14.94 8.49
N ARG A 47 16.45 -13.95 9.32
CA ARG A 47 15.76 -14.13 10.60
C ARG A 47 14.56 -13.20 10.68
N PRO A 48 13.46 -13.62 11.33
CA PRO A 48 12.35 -12.71 11.64
C PRO A 48 12.87 -11.47 12.38
N GLY A 49 12.54 -10.28 11.88
CA GLY A 49 13.00 -8.99 12.43
C GLY A 49 14.35 -8.49 11.92
N MET A 50 15.10 -9.27 11.13
CA MET A 50 16.34 -8.82 10.48
C MET A 50 16.14 -8.81 8.97
N ARG A 51 15.60 -7.70 8.43
CA ARG A 51 15.33 -7.54 7.00
C ARG A 51 16.62 -7.28 6.23
N ASP A 52 16.93 -8.16 5.28
CA ASP A 52 17.97 -7.90 4.28
C ASP A 52 17.37 -7.11 3.10
N LEU A 53 17.54 -5.79 3.14
CA LEU A 53 17.06 -4.90 2.07
C LEU A 53 17.93 -4.91 0.81
N LEU A 54 19.11 -5.56 0.87
CA LEU A 54 20.00 -5.73 -0.28
C LEU A 54 19.78 -7.06 -1.00
N SER A 55 18.90 -7.90 -0.46
CA SER A 55 18.43 -9.14 -1.09
C SER A 55 17.69 -8.83 -2.40
N PRO A 56 17.79 -9.72 -3.41
CA PRO A 56 17.00 -9.60 -4.64
C PRO A 56 15.49 -9.73 -4.41
N VAL A 57 15.08 -10.26 -3.25
CA VAL A 57 13.68 -10.32 -2.81
C VAL A 57 13.55 -9.55 -1.50
N ILE A 58 12.70 -8.54 -1.50
CA ILE A 58 12.32 -7.77 -0.31
C ILE A 58 10.93 -8.22 0.12
N ARG A 59 10.80 -8.79 1.32
CA ARG A 59 9.49 -9.07 1.90
C ARG A 59 8.91 -7.82 2.55
N LEU A 60 7.65 -7.56 2.21
CA LEU A 60 6.89 -6.47 2.79
C LEU A 60 6.03 -7.04 3.91
N ASP A 61 6.20 -6.48 5.11
CA ASP A 61 5.25 -6.73 6.20
C ASP A 61 4.07 -5.75 6.05
N PRO A 62 2.88 -6.10 6.57
CA PRO A 62 1.76 -5.17 6.64
C PRO A 62 2.14 -3.90 7.41
N LEU A 63 1.59 -2.76 6.97
CA LEU A 63 1.80 -1.48 7.64
C LEU A 63 1.17 -1.50 9.04
N THR A 64 1.92 -1.04 10.04
CA THR A 64 1.34 -0.83 11.38
C THR A 64 0.44 0.42 11.40
N PRO A 65 -0.46 0.57 12.37
CA PRO A 65 -1.26 1.79 12.51
C PRO A 65 -0.40 3.06 12.61
N GLU A 66 0.77 2.99 13.25
CA GLU A 66 1.73 4.09 13.33
C GLU A 66 2.37 4.39 11.98
N GLU A 67 2.72 3.36 11.20
CA GLU A 67 3.23 3.55 9.84
C GLU A 67 2.15 4.12 8.91
N MET A 68 0.89 3.75 9.10
CA MET A 68 -0.27 4.32 8.39
C MET A 68 -0.46 5.80 8.72
N LEU A 69 -0.28 6.21 9.98
CA LEU A 69 -0.32 7.62 10.36
C LEU A 69 0.74 8.43 9.60
N VAL A 70 1.97 7.93 9.55
CA VAL A 70 3.07 8.56 8.81
C VAL A 70 2.76 8.61 7.32
N LEU A 71 2.17 7.56 6.77
CA LEU A 71 1.73 7.51 5.38
C LEU A 71 0.68 8.58 5.08
N CYS A 72 -0.38 8.71 5.88
CA CYS A 72 -1.38 9.76 5.74
C CYS A 72 -0.76 11.16 5.83
N GLY A 73 0.21 11.36 6.74
CA GLY A 73 0.96 12.61 6.81
C GLY A 73 1.66 12.97 5.50
N LYS A 74 2.36 12.00 4.88
CA LYS A 74 3.02 12.17 3.58
C LYS A 74 2.03 12.36 2.44
N LEU A 75 0.89 11.67 2.47
CA LEU A 75 -0.17 11.83 1.47
C LEU A 75 -0.77 13.24 1.52
N ALA A 76 -0.98 13.78 2.71
CA ALA A 76 -1.43 15.17 2.88
C ALA A 76 -0.42 16.17 2.32
N ASP A 77 0.88 15.93 2.52
CA ASP A 77 1.93 16.78 1.95
C ASP A 77 1.97 16.70 0.41
N ILE A 78 1.82 15.50 -0.16
CA ILE A 78 1.76 15.30 -1.62
C ILE A 78 0.53 15.99 -2.21
N HIS A 79 -0.63 15.84 -1.57
CA HIS A 79 -1.89 16.45 -2.00
C HIS A 79 -1.82 17.98 -1.94
N ALA A 80 -1.29 18.53 -0.84
CA ALA A 80 -1.02 19.96 -0.68
C ALA A 80 -0.07 20.49 -1.77
N GLY A 81 1.00 19.75 -2.06
CA GLY A 81 1.96 20.10 -3.12
C GLY A 81 1.38 20.00 -4.54
N LEU A 82 0.42 19.10 -4.78
CA LEU A 82 -0.25 18.95 -6.08
C LEU A 82 -1.18 20.12 -6.38
N TYR A 83 -1.92 20.59 -5.38
CA TYR A 83 -2.94 21.65 -5.52
C TYR A 83 -2.46 23.03 -5.03
N ASP A 84 -1.19 23.16 -4.64
CA ASP A 84 -0.53 24.40 -4.22
C ASP A 84 -1.23 25.13 -3.05
N TYR A 85 -1.68 24.37 -2.04
CA TYR A 85 -2.22 24.93 -0.80
C TYR A 85 -1.37 24.51 0.41
N ALA A 86 -1.45 25.29 1.49
CA ALA A 86 -0.77 24.94 2.73
C ALA A 86 -1.53 23.82 3.47
N LYS A 87 -0.82 22.75 3.84
CA LYS A 87 -1.41 21.67 4.65
C LYS A 87 -2.12 22.22 5.88
N THR A 88 -3.42 21.95 5.97
CA THR A 88 -4.29 22.41 7.05
C THR A 88 -4.46 21.37 8.17
N LEU A 89 -4.25 20.08 7.88
CA LEU A 89 -4.41 19.00 8.86
C LEU A 89 -3.24 18.97 9.85
N THR A 90 -3.58 18.84 11.13
CA THR A 90 -2.63 18.65 12.23
C THR A 90 -2.36 17.16 12.48
N ASP A 91 -1.28 16.84 13.20
CA ASP A 91 -0.98 15.45 13.61
C ASP A 91 -2.10 14.83 14.45
N LYS A 92 -2.82 15.66 15.22
CA LYS A 92 -3.97 15.21 15.99
C LYS A 92 -5.11 14.76 15.06
N ASP A 93 -5.41 15.55 14.03
CA ASP A 93 -6.49 15.22 13.09
C ASP A 93 -6.19 13.92 12.32
N LEU A 94 -4.93 13.73 11.92
CA LEU A 94 -4.48 12.48 11.31
C LEU A 94 -4.62 11.29 12.26
N GLY A 95 -4.26 11.48 13.53
CA GLY A 95 -4.41 10.45 14.56
C GLY A 95 -5.87 10.08 14.84
N ASP A 96 -6.75 11.08 14.84
CA ASP A 96 -8.17 10.87 15.06
C ASP A 96 -8.84 10.18 13.85
N PHE A 97 -8.42 10.49 12.62
CA PHE A 97 -8.81 9.74 11.42
C PHE A 97 -8.37 8.26 11.49
N ILE A 98 -7.10 7.98 11.80
CA ILE A 98 -6.61 6.60 11.91
C ILE A 98 -7.35 5.84 13.02
N LYS A 99 -7.60 6.45 14.18
CA LYS A 99 -8.39 5.81 15.24
C LYS A 99 -9.80 5.48 14.77
N LEU A 100 -10.45 6.39 14.04
CA LEU A 100 -11.79 6.18 13.53
C LEU A 100 -11.85 4.98 12.59
N GLU A 101 -10.92 4.90 11.64
CA GLU A 101 -10.84 3.77 10.69
C GLU A 101 -10.61 2.44 11.42
N TYR A 102 -9.64 2.37 12.33
CA TYR A 102 -9.31 1.14 13.04
C TYR A 102 -10.27 0.75 14.17
N SER A 103 -11.14 1.67 14.63
CA SER A 103 -12.15 1.38 15.66
C SER A 103 -13.40 0.70 15.12
N ARG A 104 -13.56 0.57 13.79
CA ARG A 104 -14.71 -0.13 13.21
C ARG A 104 -14.68 -1.62 13.59
N ILE A 105 -15.82 -2.15 14.02
CA ILE A 105 -15.95 -3.55 14.44
C ILE A 105 -15.61 -4.46 13.25
N GLY A 106 -14.62 -5.35 13.41
CA GLY A 106 -14.11 -6.21 12.33
C GLY A 106 -12.96 -5.61 11.50
N ALA A 107 -12.52 -4.39 11.81
CA ALA A 107 -11.47 -3.67 11.09
C ALA A 107 -10.07 -4.28 11.20
N SER A 108 -9.74 -4.88 12.35
CA SER A 108 -8.39 -5.39 12.59
C SER A 108 -8.01 -6.58 11.70
N GLU A 109 -9.00 -7.28 11.12
CA GLU A 109 -8.75 -8.43 10.24
C GLU A 109 -8.94 -8.10 8.75
N ASN A 110 -9.68 -7.03 8.40
CA ASN A 110 -10.08 -6.76 7.01
C ASN A 110 -9.78 -5.34 6.48
N ILE A 111 -9.33 -4.38 7.29
CA ILE A 111 -8.96 -3.06 6.74
C ILE A 111 -7.68 -3.19 5.93
N THR A 112 -7.81 -2.92 4.64
CA THR A 112 -6.66 -2.89 3.75
C THR A 112 -6.06 -1.48 3.70
N PRO A 113 -4.73 -1.33 3.59
CA PRO A 113 -4.13 -0.01 3.38
C PRO A 113 -4.71 0.75 2.19
N ARG A 114 -5.21 0.04 1.17
CA ARG A 114 -5.87 0.64 -0.01
C ARG A 114 -7.12 1.43 0.38
N GLU A 115 -7.97 0.86 1.23
CA GLU A 115 -9.21 1.49 1.69
C GLU A 115 -8.91 2.76 2.48
N VAL A 116 -8.02 2.65 3.48
CA VAL A 116 -7.61 3.81 4.30
C VAL A 116 -7.05 4.94 3.44
N ILE A 117 -6.22 4.62 2.44
CA ILE A 117 -5.66 5.63 1.52
C ILE A 117 -6.78 6.28 0.70
N ARG A 118 -7.71 5.50 0.16
CA ARG A 118 -8.84 6.01 -0.64
C ARG A 118 -9.68 6.99 0.19
N ASP A 119 -10.13 6.53 1.35
CA ASP A 119 -10.97 7.29 2.27
C ASP A 119 -10.28 8.58 2.73
N PHE A 120 -8.97 8.51 2.95
CA PHE A 120 -8.18 9.68 3.31
C PHE A 120 -8.05 10.70 2.17
N ILE A 121 -7.84 10.25 0.93
CA ILE A 121 -7.81 11.17 -0.22
C ILE A 121 -9.17 11.83 -0.44
N GLU A 122 -10.27 11.07 -0.30
CA GLU A 122 -11.64 11.63 -0.38
C GLU A 122 -11.88 12.70 0.69
N LEU A 123 -11.41 12.48 1.92
CA LEU A 123 -11.44 13.49 2.99
C LEU A 123 -10.67 14.76 2.59
N LEU A 124 -9.47 14.62 2.04
CA LEU A 124 -8.65 15.76 1.60
C LEU A 124 -9.31 16.54 0.45
N ASP A 125 -9.88 15.84 -0.53
CA ASP A 125 -10.58 16.45 -1.65
C ASP A 125 -11.78 17.29 -1.17
N LEU A 126 -12.56 16.77 -0.20
CA LEU A 126 -13.71 17.48 0.37
C LEU A 126 -13.29 18.73 1.13
N LEU A 127 -12.23 18.64 1.95
CA LEU A 127 -11.69 19.79 2.69
C LEU A 127 -11.14 20.85 1.74
N TYR A 128 -10.49 20.44 0.66
CA TYR A 128 -9.98 21.35 -0.35
C TYR A 128 -11.10 22.08 -1.09
N GLN A 129 -12.17 21.37 -1.48
CA GLN A 129 -13.32 21.95 -2.17
C GLN A 129 -14.17 22.86 -1.27
N ASN A 130 -14.16 22.63 0.04
CA ASN A 130 -15.01 23.34 1.00
C ASN A 130 -14.18 23.93 2.16
N PRO A 131 -13.53 25.10 1.98
CA PRO A 131 -12.63 25.68 2.98
C PRO A 131 -13.29 26.05 4.32
N LYS A 132 -14.63 26.05 4.39
CA LYS A 132 -15.41 26.35 5.60
C LYS A 132 -15.74 25.10 6.42
N LEU A 133 -15.58 23.90 5.84
CA LEU A 133 -15.84 22.65 6.54
C LEU A 133 -14.73 22.38 7.55
N SER A 134 -15.13 22.02 8.77
CA SER A 134 -14.19 21.55 9.78
C SER A 134 -13.97 20.04 9.61
N ILE A 135 -12.71 19.60 9.70
CA ILE A 135 -12.38 18.17 9.70
C ILE A 135 -13.12 17.40 10.81
N ASN A 136 -13.30 18.02 11.97
CA ASN A 136 -14.03 17.42 13.08
C ASN A 136 -15.52 17.19 12.75
N GLU A 137 -16.11 18.02 11.89
CA GLU A 137 -17.50 17.82 11.46
C GLU A 137 -17.61 16.64 10.50
N LEU A 138 -16.65 16.48 9.60
CA LEU A 138 -16.61 15.34 8.67
C LEU A 138 -16.38 14.01 9.39
N LEU A 139 -15.40 13.96 10.31
CA LEU A 139 -15.08 12.75 11.07
C LEU A 139 -16.20 12.30 12.02
N ASN A 140 -17.03 13.24 12.51
CA ASN A 140 -18.15 12.94 13.41
C ASN A 140 -19.50 12.81 12.68
N SER A 141 -19.55 13.05 11.36
CA SER A 141 -20.80 12.94 10.62
C SER A 141 -21.20 11.48 10.45
N GLU A 142 -22.35 11.09 11.02
CA GLU A 142 -22.92 9.72 10.93
C GLU A 142 -23.23 9.27 9.47
N GLY A 143 -23.09 10.17 8.49
CA GLY A 143 -23.34 9.92 7.07
C GLY A 143 -22.10 9.70 6.21
N PHE A 144 -20.90 9.68 6.80
CA PHE A 144 -19.70 9.25 6.08
C PHE A 144 -19.67 7.71 6.07
N ASP A 145 -20.51 7.12 5.22
CA ASP A 145 -20.43 5.70 4.87
C ASP A 145 -19.22 5.53 3.95
N PHE A 146 -18.05 5.36 4.56
CA PHE A 146 -16.82 5.02 3.86
C PHE A 146 -16.99 3.72 3.06
N ALA A 147 -16.22 3.58 1.98
CA ALA A 147 -16.40 2.50 1.04
C ALA A 147 -16.37 1.15 1.76
N LYS A 148 -17.43 0.35 1.58
CA LYS A 148 -17.45 -1.03 2.08
C LYS A 148 -16.29 -1.79 1.42
N PRO A 149 -15.63 -2.70 2.15
CA PRO A 149 -14.54 -3.47 1.59
C PRO A 149 -15.04 -4.18 0.33
N ASP A 150 -14.33 -3.99 -0.77
CA ASP A 150 -14.58 -4.74 -1.99
C ASP A 150 -14.40 -6.22 -1.60
N ASN A 151 -15.48 -7.01 -1.66
CA ASN A 151 -15.35 -8.46 -1.58
C ASN A 151 -14.43 -8.87 -2.71
N VAL A 152 -13.17 -9.16 -2.39
CA VAL A 152 -12.21 -9.73 -3.32
C VAL A 152 -12.73 -11.14 -3.59
N ASP A 153 -13.50 -11.29 -4.66
CA ASP A 153 -13.99 -12.57 -5.13
C ASP A 153 -12.82 -13.56 -5.20
N GLU A 154 -12.88 -14.63 -4.39
CA GLU A 154 -11.91 -15.74 -4.39
C GLU A 154 -11.89 -16.53 -5.72
N ASN A 155 -12.62 -16.08 -6.74
CA ASN A 155 -12.64 -16.69 -8.06
C ASN A 155 -11.42 -16.25 -8.88
N PHE A 156 -10.25 -16.79 -8.53
CA PHE A 156 -9.16 -16.95 -9.48
C PHE A 156 -9.67 -17.79 -10.66
N VAL A 157 -10.05 -17.12 -11.76
CA VAL A 157 -10.40 -17.79 -13.00
C VAL A 157 -9.14 -18.44 -13.54
N GLU A 158 -9.10 -19.77 -13.48
CA GLU A 158 -8.06 -20.57 -14.10
C GLU A 158 -8.14 -20.35 -15.62
N PHE A 159 -7.17 -19.64 -16.19
CA PHE A 159 -7.06 -19.52 -17.65
C PHE A 159 -6.70 -20.89 -18.21
N THR A 160 -7.67 -21.57 -18.81
CA THR A 160 -7.44 -22.73 -19.67
C THR A 160 -6.77 -22.24 -20.96
N LEU A 161 -5.59 -22.81 -21.26
CA LEU A 161 -4.88 -22.66 -22.54
C LEU A 161 -5.65 -23.29 -23.69
#